data_AF-A0A380FCS7-F1
#
_entry.id   AF-A0A380FCS7-F1
#
_cell.length_a   1.000
_cell.length_b   1.000
_cell.length_c   1.000
_cell.angle_alpha   90.00
_cell.angle_beta   90.00
_cell.angle_gamma   90.00
#
_symmetry.space_group_name_H-M   'P 1'
#
loop_
_entity.id
_entity.type
_entity.pdbx_description
1 polymer ?
#
loop_
_entity_poly.entity_id
_entity_poly.type
_entity_poly.pdbx_seq_one_letter_code
_entity_poly.pdbx_strand_id
1 'polypeptide(L)'
;MKENKTGIASVSANDTEIINIRKNGKKYGIFNNYDFTVGKQSVKIDPDSNSTIEYKYNNKDHKSNYRKMKKRFLPHYQIGDYKLKAKKTIGKDTFDGYIVIKMSDDDTVSEDFNEKYLDININDDAINDSSKIYLYVNNKKISTYDAYDDYLYGPYKPDAKLNVFAQTTVDGKTFKTNSVEAPALEKGKKNSAC
;
A
#
# COMPACT_ATOMS: atom_id res chain seq x y z
N MET A 1 -7.61 -8.27 36.50
CA MET A 1 -8.91 -7.55 36.44
C MET A 1 -8.92 -6.52 37.55
N LYS A 2 -9.10 -5.24 37.22
CA LYS A 2 -9.43 -4.22 38.22
C LYS A 2 -10.95 -4.08 38.21
N GLU A 3 -11.61 -4.52 39.27
CA GLU A 3 -13.04 -4.27 39.47
C GLU A 3 -13.20 -2.93 40.18
N ASN A 4 -13.86 -1.97 39.53
CA ASN A 4 -14.33 -0.77 40.22
C ASN A 4 -15.74 -1.02 40.77
N LYS A 5 -16.11 -0.34 41.86
CA LYS A 5 -17.40 -0.44 42.59
C LYS A 5 -18.67 -0.24 41.73
N THR A 6 -18.52 0.03 40.43
CA THR A 6 -19.56 0.32 39.43
C THR A 6 -19.92 -0.86 38.50
N GLY A 7 -19.34 -2.05 38.68
CA GLY A 7 -19.68 -3.24 37.87
C GLY A 7 -19.09 -3.21 36.45
N ILE A 8 -17.96 -2.52 36.29
CA ILE A 8 -17.17 -2.44 35.07
C ILE A 8 -15.84 -3.13 35.34
N ALA A 9 -15.49 -4.08 34.49
CA ALA A 9 -14.18 -4.71 34.44
C ALA A 9 -13.57 -4.48 33.06
N SER A 10 -12.26 -4.24 32.99
CA SER A 10 -11.52 -4.14 31.73
C SER A 10 -10.38 -5.14 31.66
N VAL A 11 -10.05 -5.54 30.43
CA VAL A 11 -8.84 -6.27 30.06
C VAL A 11 -7.96 -5.32 29.28
N SER A 12 -6.72 -5.18 29.70
CA SER A 12 -5.74 -4.30 29.06
C SER A 12 -4.52 -5.09 28.61
N ALA A 13 -3.89 -4.66 27.52
CA ALA A 13 -2.50 -4.99 27.22
C ALA A 13 -1.73 -3.70 27.00
N ASN A 14 -0.50 -3.62 27.53
CA ASN A 14 0.37 -2.45 27.41
C ASN A 14 -0.37 -1.13 27.71
N ASP A 15 -1.06 -1.08 28.85
CA ASP A 15 -1.86 0.06 29.34
C ASP A 15 -3.02 0.53 28.43
N THR A 16 -3.32 -0.22 27.37
CA THR A 16 -4.45 0.02 26.47
C THR A 16 -5.61 -0.90 26.84
N GLU A 17 -6.80 -0.35 27.09
CA GLU A 17 -8.01 -1.17 27.31
C GLU A 17 -8.50 -1.80 26.00
N ILE A 18 -8.44 -3.13 25.94
CA ILE A 18 -8.80 -3.90 24.74
C ILE A 18 -10.23 -4.40 24.82
N ILE A 19 -10.68 -4.83 26.00
CA ILE A 19 -12.04 -5.32 26.21
C ILE A 19 -12.62 -4.65 27.45
N ASN A 20 -13.80 -4.07 27.28
CA ASN A 20 -14.61 -3.53 28.36
C ASN A 20 -15.81 -4.45 28.60
N ILE A 21 -15.98 -4.85 29.86
CA ILE A 21 -17.04 -5.75 30.32
C ILE A 21 -17.93 -4.94 31.26
N ARG A 22 -19.20 -4.77 30.87
CA ARG A 22 -20.18 -4.05 31.67
C ARG A 22 -21.30 -4.99 32.09
N LYS A 23 -21.58 -5.07 33.38
CA LYS A 23 -22.76 -5.76 33.87
C LYS A 23 -24.01 -4.95 33.52
N ASN A 24 -24.92 -5.55 32.76
CA ASN A 24 -26.16 -4.92 32.29
C ASN A 24 -27.40 -5.70 32.74
N GLY A 25 -27.68 -5.63 34.04
CA GLY A 25 -28.85 -6.24 34.65
C GLY A 25 -28.73 -7.76 34.84
N LYS A 26 -29.88 -8.44 34.85
CA LYS A 26 -29.97 -9.90 35.01
C LYS A 26 -30.63 -10.54 33.79
N LYS A 27 -30.06 -11.64 33.30
CA LYS A 27 -30.64 -12.53 32.31
C LYS A 27 -31.42 -13.64 33.03
N TYR A 28 -32.66 -13.87 32.64
CA TYR A 28 -33.56 -14.87 33.25
C TYR A 28 -33.75 -14.72 34.78
N GLY A 29 -33.65 -13.49 35.30
CA GLY A 29 -33.91 -13.19 36.72
C GLY A 29 -32.82 -13.58 37.72
N ILE A 30 -31.94 -14.53 37.37
CA ILE A 30 -30.91 -15.06 38.28
C ILE A 30 -29.47 -14.89 37.79
N PHE A 31 -29.23 -14.87 36.48
CA PHE A 31 -27.88 -14.75 35.93
C PHE A 31 -27.52 -13.30 35.69
N ASN A 32 -26.26 -12.91 35.94
CA ASN A 32 -25.78 -11.61 35.51
C ASN A 32 -25.75 -11.57 33.98
N ASN A 33 -26.20 -10.47 33.40
CA ASN A 33 -26.04 -10.20 31.98
C ASN A 33 -24.83 -9.28 31.78
N TYR A 34 -24.03 -9.53 30.76
CA TYR A 34 -22.81 -8.77 30.49
C TYR A 34 -22.76 -8.32 29.03
N ASP A 35 -22.41 -7.06 28.84
CA ASP A 35 -22.09 -6.50 27.54
C ASP A 35 -20.58 -6.40 27.40
N PHE A 36 -20.09 -6.82 26.22
CA PHE A 36 -18.68 -6.78 25.87
C PHE A 36 -18.49 -5.77 24.75
N THR A 37 -17.57 -4.82 24.94
CA THR A 37 -17.16 -3.89 23.91
C THR A 37 -15.66 -3.96 23.71
N VAL A 38 -15.24 -3.94 22.43
CA VAL A 38 -13.82 -3.91 22.06
C VAL A 38 -13.38 -2.45 21.98
N GLY A 39 -12.23 -2.15 22.57
CA GLY A 39 -11.57 -0.85 22.44
C GLY A 39 -11.31 -0.50 20.98
N LYS A 40 -11.13 0.79 20.71
CA LYS A 40 -10.86 1.26 19.34
C LYS A 40 -9.62 2.11 19.29
N GLN A 41 -8.88 2.00 18.18
CA GLN A 41 -7.60 2.64 17.98
C GLN A 41 -7.53 3.25 16.58
N SER A 42 -6.94 4.43 16.48
CA SER A 42 -6.62 5.05 15.19
C SER A 42 -5.30 4.48 14.69
N VAL A 43 -5.22 4.28 13.38
CA VAL A 43 -4.02 3.76 12.71
C VAL A 43 -3.56 4.73 11.64
N LYS A 44 -2.28 4.67 11.28
CA LYS A 44 -1.65 5.57 10.31
C LYS A 44 -1.28 4.82 9.04
N ILE A 45 -1.54 5.43 7.89
CA ILE A 45 -1.06 4.98 6.59
C ILE A 45 -0.09 6.01 6.01
N ASP A 46 1.01 5.54 5.44
CA ASP A 46 1.95 6.34 4.64
C ASP A 46 1.91 5.86 3.18
N PRO A 47 1.14 6.53 2.30
CA PRO A 47 0.86 5.99 0.99
C PRO A 47 2.06 6.02 0.04
N ASP A 48 2.28 4.93 -0.67
CA ASP A 48 3.39 4.80 -1.64
C ASP A 48 3.16 5.60 -2.94
N SER A 49 1.91 5.98 -3.21
CA SER A 49 1.49 6.59 -4.47
C SER A 49 0.26 7.49 -4.28
N ASN A 50 0.07 8.41 -5.23
CA ASN A 50 -1.22 9.12 -5.35
C ASN A 50 -2.25 8.11 -5.85
N SER A 51 -3.23 7.78 -5.01
CA SER A 51 -4.14 6.66 -5.28
C SER A 51 -5.50 6.84 -4.62
N THR A 52 -6.46 6.04 -5.06
CA THR A 52 -7.72 5.84 -4.35
C THR A 52 -7.77 4.39 -3.86
N ILE A 53 -7.99 4.18 -2.56
CA ILE A 53 -8.11 2.84 -1.99
C ILE A 53 -9.56 2.60 -1.54
N GLU A 54 -10.07 1.43 -1.90
CA GLU A 54 -11.40 0.93 -1.59
C GLU A 54 -11.30 -0.39 -0.83
N TYR A 55 -12.02 -0.53 0.29
CA TYR A 55 -12.03 -1.76 1.10
C TYR A 55 -13.33 -1.85 1.91
N LYS A 56 -13.60 -3.02 2.49
CA LYS A 56 -14.77 -3.25 3.35
C LYS A 56 -14.33 -3.55 4.78
N TYR A 57 -14.94 -2.87 5.75
CA TYR A 57 -14.72 -3.10 7.18
C TYR A 57 -16.06 -3.04 7.92
N ASN A 58 -16.34 -4.03 8.78
CA ASN A 58 -17.63 -4.15 9.49
C ASN A 58 -18.85 -4.00 8.58
N ASN A 59 -18.81 -4.68 7.43
CA ASN A 59 -19.83 -4.64 6.39
C ASN A 59 -20.08 -3.27 5.72
N LYS A 60 -19.24 -2.27 5.99
CA LYS A 60 -19.30 -0.94 5.38
C LYS A 60 -18.19 -0.78 4.36
N ASP A 61 -18.53 -0.20 3.22
CA ASP A 61 -17.56 0.14 2.21
C ASP A 61 -16.87 1.46 2.57
N HIS A 62 -15.55 1.47 2.39
CA HIS A 62 -14.70 2.62 2.64
C HIS A 62 -13.94 2.95 1.37
N LYS A 63 -13.98 4.22 0.96
CA LYS A 63 -13.24 4.76 -0.18
C LYS A 63 -12.54 6.04 0.22
N SER A 64 -11.27 6.18 -0.13
CA SER A 64 -10.50 7.38 0.22
C SER A 64 -9.36 7.63 -0.76
N ASN A 65 -9.13 8.91 -1.04
CA ASN A 65 -7.98 9.36 -1.82
C ASN A 65 -6.77 9.59 -0.91
N TYR A 66 -5.61 9.23 -1.43
CA TYR A 66 -4.33 9.31 -0.75
C TYR A 66 -3.33 10.03 -1.63
N ARG A 67 -2.43 10.77 -0.98
CA ARG A 67 -1.31 11.45 -1.64
C ARG A 67 -0.03 10.77 -1.21
N LYS A 68 0.85 10.50 -2.16
CA LYS A 68 2.17 9.89 -1.94
C LYS A 68 2.92 10.62 -0.82
N MET A 69 3.53 9.86 0.09
CA MET A 69 4.34 10.34 1.22
C MET A 69 3.63 11.32 2.16
N LYS A 70 2.29 11.35 2.11
CA LYS A 70 1.48 12.17 3.02
C LYS A 70 0.76 11.26 4.00
N LYS A 71 1.39 11.09 5.17
CA LYS A 71 0.83 10.36 6.30
C LYS A 71 -0.60 10.79 6.59
N ARG A 72 -1.48 9.82 6.81
CA ARG A 72 -2.88 10.05 7.13
C ARG A 72 -3.31 9.11 8.25
N PHE A 73 -4.01 9.67 9.23
CA PHE A 73 -4.70 8.89 10.24
C PHE A 73 -6.05 8.43 9.71
N LEU A 74 -6.33 7.15 9.90
CA LEU A 74 -7.62 6.54 9.57
C LEU A 74 -8.54 6.57 10.79
N PRO A 75 -9.88 6.50 10.58
CA PRO A 75 -10.84 6.43 11.68
C PRO A 75 -10.54 5.29 12.65
N HIS A 76 -11.11 5.35 13.85
CA HIS A 76 -10.90 4.35 14.88
C HIS A 76 -11.48 2.98 14.48
N TYR A 77 -10.61 1.97 14.36
CA TYR A 77 -10.98 0.55 14.17
C TYR A 77 -11.05 -0.13 15.53
N GLN A 78 -11.77 -1.25 15.61
CA GLN A 78 -11.66 -2.11 16.79
C GLN A 78 -10.22 -2.58 16.91
N ILE A 79 -9.72 -2.77 18.13
CA ILE A 79 -8.35 -3.24 18.34
C ILE A 79 -8.20 -4.64 17.74
N GLY A 80 -7.17 -4.82 16.93
CA GLY A 80 -6.81 -6.07 16.31
C GLY A 80 -5.93 -5.90 15.08
N ASP A 81 -5.36 -7.01 14.62
CA ASP A 81 -4.65 -7.06 13.34
C ASP A 81 -5.62 -7.51 12.24
N TYR A 82 -5.56 -6.83 11.10
CA TYR A 82 -6.48 -7.07 10.00
C TYR A 82 -5.72 -7.20 8.68
N LYS A 83 -6.13 -8.17 7.86
CA LYS A 83 -5.79 -8.21 6.43
C LYS A 83 -7.07 -8.05 5.63
N LEU A 84 -7.37 -6.82 5.22
CA LEU A 84 -8.63 -6.47 4.56
C LEU A 84 -8.42 -6.48 3.05
N LYS A 85 -9.26 -7.25 2.32
CA LYS A 85 -9.28 -7.18 0.86
C LYS A 85 -9.59 -5.75 0.41
N ALA A 86 -8.79 -5.27 -0.53
CA ALA A 86 -8.85 -3.90 -1.00
C ALA A 86 -8.59 -3.82 -2.50
N LYS A 87 -9.02 -2.71 -3.10
CA LYS A 87 -8.67 -2.28 -4.44
C LYS A 87 -7.97 -0.94 -4.37
N LYS A 88 -6.86 -0.79 -5.09
CA LYS A 88 -6.13 0.47 -5.22
C LYS A 88 -6.16 0.91 -6.67
N THR A 89 -6.54 2.15 -6.90
CA THR A 89 -6.60 2.75 -8.24
C THR A 89 -5.54 3.84 -8.34
N ILE A 90 -4.68 3.74 -9.35
CA ILE A 90 -3.63 4.70 -9.69
C ILE A 90 -3.80 5.08 -11.15
N GLY A 91 -4.15 6.34 -11.41
CA GLY A 91 -4.51 6.77 -12.77
C GLY A 91 -5.69 5.98 -13.31
N LYS A 92 -5.46 5.19 -14.36
CA LYS A 92 -6.48 4.34 -15.03
C LYS A 92 -6.46 2.88 -14.60
N ASP A 93 -5.44 2.47 -13.84
CA ASP A 93 -5.22 1.08 -13.48
C ASP A 93 -5.70 0.82 -12.06
N THR A 94 -6.31 -0.35 -11.87
CA THR A 94 -6.78 -0.84 -10.57
C THR A 94 -6.06 -2.13 -10.25
N PHE A 95 -5.59 -2.22 -9.00
CA PHE A 95 -4.83 -3.32 -8.44
C PHE A 95 -5.61 -3.93 -7.29
N ASP A 96 -5.90 -5.22 -7.39
CA ASP A 96 -6.44 -6.00 -6.29
C ASP A 96 -5.33 -6.31 -5.28
N GLY A 97 -5.70 -6.39 -4.01
CA GLY A 97 -4.76 -6.72 -2.94
C GLY A 97 -5.38 -6.52 -1.57
N TYR A 98 -4.56 -6.03 -0.65
CA TYR A 98 -4.92 -5.88 0.74
C TYR A 98 -4.39 -4.59 1.33
N ILE A 99 -5.14 -4.07 2.30
CA ILE A 99 -4.57 -3.21 3.34
C ILE A 99 -4.35 -4.07 4.58
N VAL A 100 -3.14 -4.01 5.13
CA VAL A 100 -2.73 -4.80 6.29
C VAL A 100 -2.55 -3.84 7.45
N ILE A 101 -3.41 -3.98 8.45
CA ILE A 101 -3.41 -3.18 9.67
C ILE A 101 -2.75 -4.00 10.76
N LYS A 102 -1.64 -3.50 11.34
CA LYS A 102 -0.93 -4.14 12.46
C LYS A 102 -0.95 -3.23 13.69
N MET A 103 -1.89 -3.46 14.59
CA MET A 103 -1.95 -2.76 15.88
C MET A 103 -1.14 -3.46 16.97
N SER A 104 -0.79 -4.74 16.75
CA SER A 104 0.09 -5.47 17.67
C SER A 104 1.54 -4.98 17.69
N ASP A 105 1.94 -4.17 16.70
CA ASP A 105 3.32 -3.71 16.49
C ASP A 105 3.43 -2.17 16.63
N ASP A 106 2.90 -1.41 15.68
CA ASP A 106 3.19 0.04 15.56
C ASP A 106 2.03 0.92 15.05
N ASP A 107 0.80 0.38 15.08
CA ASP A 107 -0.44 1.00 14.60
C ASP A 107 -0.38 1.46 13.13
N THR A 108 0.41 0.75 12.32
CA THR A 108 0.53 1.07 10.90
C THR A 108 -0.44 0.28 10.03
N VAL A 109 -0.77 0.93 8.91
CA VAL A 109 -1.37 0.30 7.75
C VAL A 109 -0.34 0.22 6.66
N SER A 110 -0.08 -0.99 6.19
CA SER A 110 0.75 -1.27 5.02
C SER A 110 -0.10 -1.66 3.83
N GLU A 111 0.41 -1.34 2.64
CA GLU A 111 -0.20 -1.64 1.36
C GLU A 111 0.41 -2.94 0.78
N ASP A 112 -0.44 -3.93 0.49
CA ASP A 112 -0.06 -5.23 -0.09
C ASP A 112 -0.89 -5.46 -1.36
N PHE A 113 -0.60 -4.69 -2.41
CA PHE A 113 -1.29 -4.74 -3.70
C PHE A 113 -0.48 -5.52 -4.73
N ASN A 114 -1.18 -6.18 -5.65
CA ASN A 114 -0.59 -6.90 -6.77
C ASN A 114 -0.05 -5.93 -7.83
N GLU A 115 0.95 -5.15 -7.45
CA GLU A 115 1.65 -4.17 -8.27
C GLU A 115 2.95 -4.79 -8.79
N LYS A 116 3.25 -4.56 -10.06
CA LYS A 116 4.55 -4.90 -10.64
C LYS A 116 5.27 -3.67 -11.17
N TYR A 117 6.59 -3.73 -11.26
CA TYR A 117 7.44 -2.62 -11.65
C TYR A 117 8.53 -3.09 -12.62
N LEU A 118 9.00 -2.17 -13.46
CA LEU A 118 10.14 -2.39 -14.34
C LEU A 118 11.41 -1.89 -13.65
N ASP A 119 12.40 -2.77 -13.56
CA ASP A 119 13.77 -2.44 -13.24
C ASP A 119 14.51 -2.27 -14.58
N ILE A 120 14.89 -1.05 -14.92
CA ILE A 120 15.47 -0.72 -16.22
C ILE A 120 16.90 -0.27 -15.97
N ASN A 121 17.85 -0.99 -16.56
CA ASN A 121 19.24 -0.60 -16.64
C ASN A 121 19.59 -0.37 -18.12
N ILE A 122 20.15 0.79 -18.42
CA ILE A 122 20.67 1.12 -19.74
C ILE A 122 22.18 1.23 -19.60
N ASN A 123 22.92 0.40 -20.34
CA ASN A 123 24.34 0.64 -20.55
C ASN A 123 24.46 1.90 -21.41
N ASP A 124 25.02 2.96 -20.82
CA ASP A 124 25.15 4.29 -21.37
C ASP A 124 26.61 4.70 -21.62
N ASP A 125 27.55 3.73 -21.69
CA ASP A 125 28.99 3.98 -21.93
C ASP A 125 29.28 4.86 -23.16
N ALA A 126 28.33 4.94 -24.10
CA ALA A 126 28.41 5.72 -25.34
C ALA A 126 27.58 7.03 -25.33
N ILE A 127 26.86 7.34 -24.24
CA ILE A 127 25.96 8.50 -24.13
C ILE A 127 26.59 9.50 -23.15
N ASN A 128 26.81 10.74 -23.61
CA ASN A 128 27.34 11.82 -22.77
C ASN A 128 26.35 12.15 -21.62
N ASP A 129 26.86 12.35 -20.39
CA ASP A 129 26.14 12.72 -19.15
C ASP A 129 25.07 13.82 -19.30
N SER A 130 25.21 14.71 -20.29
CA SER A 130 24.26 15.79 -20.55
C SER A 130 23.00 15.37 -21.34
N SER A 131 23.00 14.18 -21.95
CA SER A 131 21.91 13.72 -22.83
C SER A 131 20.77 13.12 -22.03
N LYS A 132 19.55 13.64 -22.22
CA LYS A 132 18.35 13.04 -21.61
C LYS A 132 17.96 11.78 -22.36
N ILE A 133 17.87 10.67 -21.65
CA ILE A 133 17.32 9.41 -22.15
C ILE A 133 15.86 9.33 -21.70
N TYR A 134 14.93 9.17 -22.64
CA TYR A 134 13.50 9.05 -22.36
C TYR A 134 13.07 7.60 -22.45
N LEU A 135 12.34 7.14 -21.44
CA LEU A 135 11.81 5.78 -21.37
C LEU A 135 10.37 5.73 -21.90
N TYR A 136 10.10 4.70 -22.68
CA TYR A 136 8.80 4.44 -23.27
C TYR A 136 8.34 3.04 -22.90
N VAL A 137 7.07 2.95 -22.51
CA VAL A 137 6.38 1.67 -22.30
C VAL A 137 5.10 1.69 -23.12
N ASN A 138 4.91 0.68 -23.96
CA ASN A 138 3.78 0.57 -24.89
C ASN A 138 3.57 1.86 -25.71
N ASN A 139 4.65 2.36 -26.29
CA ASN A 139 4.73 3.59 -27.10
C ASN A 139 4.36 4.90 -26.39
N LYS A 140 4.23 4.88 -25.06
CA LYS A 140 4.00 6.10 -24.25
C LYS A 140 5.26 6.43 -23.46
N LYS A 141 5.70 7.69 -23.56
CA LYS A 141 6.77 8.22 -22.70
C LYS A 141 6.31 8.16 -21.23
N ILE A 142 7.09 7.51 -20.38
CA ILE A 142 6.78 7.34 -18.95
C ILE A 142 7.64 8.21 -18.04
N SER A 143 8.92 8.40 -18.39
CA SER A 143 9.88 9.16 -17.58
C SER A 143 11.11 9.51 -18.41
N THR A 144 11.98 10.32 -17.81
CA THR A 144 13.41 10.32 -18.15
C THR A 144 14.07 9.19 -17.35
N TYR A 145 15.04 8.50 -17.96
CA TYR A 145 15.88 7.54 -17.28
C TYR A 145 16.69 8.24 -16.19
N ASP A 146 16.85 7.57 -15.06
CA ASP A 146 17.64 8.04 -13.94
C ASP A 146 18.71 6.99 -13.66
N ALA A 147 19.97 7.30 -13.96
CA ALA A 147 21.09 6.38 -13.85
C ALA A 147 21.60 6.25 -12.40
N TYR A 148 21.17 7.13 -11.49
CA TYR A 148 21.76 7.25 -10.16
C TYR A 148 20.96 6.57 -9.04
N ASP A 149 19.79 6.00 -9.35
CA ASP A 149 18.90 5.42 -8.35
C ASP A 149 18.46 3.99 -8.71
N ASP A 150 18.21 3.18 -7.67
CA ASP A 150 17.45 1.90 -7.73
C ASP A 150 15.96 2.16 -8.06
N TYR A 151 15.71 2.96 -9.10
CA TYR A 151 14.38 3.46 -9.42
C TYR A 151 13.59 2.42 -10.19
N LEU A 152 12.48 1.98 -9.59
CA LEU A 152 11.52 1.10 -10.22
C LEU A 152 10.44 1.90 -10.94
N TYR A 153 10.25 1.65 -12.23
CA TYR A 153 9.24 2.30 -13.06
C TYR A 153 7.91 1.56 -12.98
N GLY A 154 6.81 2.29 -12.74
CA GLY A 154 5.47 1.71 -12.62
C GLY A 154 4.57 2.46 -11.63
N PRO A 155 3.55 1.81 -11.06
CA PRO A 155 3.23 0.37 -11.15
C PRO A 155 2.48 -0.05 -12.42
N TYR A 156 2.54 -1.35 -12.72
CA TYR A 156 1.86 -2.05 -13.81
C TYR A 156 1.11 -3.29 -13.30
N LYS A 157 0.07 -3.70 -14.03
CA LYS A 157 -0.69 -4.92 -13.69
C LYS A 157 0.18 -6.16 -13.88
N PRO A 158 -0.02 -7.24 -13.10
CA PRO A 158 0.78 -8.45 -13.20
C PRO A 158 0.74 -9.16 -14.55
N ASP A 159 -0.38 -9.03 -15.26
CA ASP A 159 -0.64 -9.62 -16.58
C ASP A 159 -0.33 -8.66 -17.74
N ALA A 160 0.18 -7.46 -17.44
CA ALA A 160 0.49 -6.48 -18.47
C ALA A 160 1.68 -6.95 -19.32
N LYS A 161 1.47 -7.00 -20.65
CA LYS A 161 2.57 -7.10 -21.61
C LYS A 161 3.19 -5.72 -21.80
N LEU A 162 4.45 -5.60 -21.43
CA LEU A 162 5.18 -4.33 -21.41
C LEU A 162 6.26 -4.35 -22.48
N ASN A 163 6.03 -3.56 -23.52
CA ASN A 163 7.01 -3.29 -24.56
C ASN A 163 7.81 -2.05 -24.17
N VAL A 164 9.10 -2.22 -23.88
CA VAL A 164 9.97 -1.17 -23.35
C VAL A 164 11.02 -0.78 -24.39
N PHE A 165 11.23 0.52 -24.56
CA PHE A 165 12.39 1.04 -25.29
C PHE A 165 12.81 2.40 -24.73
N ALA A 166 14.04 2.80 -25.05
CA ALA A 166 14.58 4.10 -24.71
C ALA A 166 14.85 4.92 -25.98
N GLN A 167 14.78 6.23 -25.84
CA GLN A 167 15.07 7.19 -26.90
C GLN A 167 15.89 8.35 -26.37
N THR A 168 16.91 8.77 -27.11
CA THR A 168 17.66 9.99 -26.84
C THR A 168 17.89 10.78 -28.13
N THR A 169 18.16 12.06 -28.00
CA THR A 169 18.45 12.95 -29.13
C THR A 169 19.80 13.62 -28.88
N VAL A 170 20.73 13.41 -29.79
CA VAL A 170 22.08 13.99 -29.77
C VAL A 170 22.33 14.64 -31.12
N ASP A 171 22.76 15.91 -31.12
CA ASP A 171 23.04 16.70 -32.33
C ASP A 171 21.91 16.67 -33.38
N GLY A 172 20.66 16.76 -32.91
CA GLY A 172 19.47 16.74 -33.78
C GLY A 172 19.11 15.37 -34.36
N LYS A 173 19.88 14.31 -34.05
CA LYS A 173 19.58 12.93 -34.45
C LYS A 173 18.98 12.16 -33.29
N THR A 174 17.90 11.44 -33.56
CA THR A 174 17.20 10.62 -32.55
C THR A 174 17.64 9.17 -32.67
N PHE A 175 18.15 8.62 -31.57
CA PHE A 175 18.53 7.23 -31.44
C PHE A 175 17.48 6.51 -30.60
N LYS A 176 17.09 5.31 -31.04
CA LYS A 176 16.10 4.47 -30.39
C LYS A 176 16.71 3.09 -30.17
N THR A 177 16.59 2.56 -28.95
CA THR A 177 17.01 1.19 -28.67
C THR A 177 16.08 0.19 -29.33
N ASN A 178 16.53 -1.06 -29.44
CA ASN A 178 15.60 -2.15 -29.69
C ASN A 178 14.51 -2.18 -28.62
N SER A 179 13.36 -2.65 -29.04
CA SER A 179 12.21 -2.86 -28.18
C SER A 179 12.32 -4.24 -27.53
N VAL A 180 12.17 -4.28 -26.21
CA VAL A 180 12.24 -5.51 -25.41
C VAL A 180 10.90 -5.72 -24.71
N GLU A 181 10.39 -6.94 -24.76
CA GLU A 181 9.29 -7.35 -23.89
C GLU A 181 9.87 -7.73 -22.53
N ALA A 182 9.52 -6.97 -21.50
CA ALA A 182 10.10 -7.14 -20.17
C ALA A 182 9.03 -7.66 -19.19
N PRO A 183 9.35 -8.67 -18.36
CA PRO A 183 8.47 -9.06 -17.27
C PRO A 183 8.48 -7.97 -16.19
N ALA A 184 7.30 -7.63 -15.67
CA ALA A 184 7.19 -6.72 -14.54
C ALA A 184 7.45 -7.49 -13.22
N LEU A 185 8.25 -6.90 -12.33
CA LEU A 185 8.72 -7.50 -11.08
C LEU A 185 7.87 -7.08 -9.88
N GLU A 186 7.77 -7.94 -8.87
CA GLU A 186 7.21 -7.54 -7.58
C GLU A 186 8.05 -6.44 -6.93
N LYS A 187 7.41 -5.52 -6.21
CA LYS A 187 8.10 -4.45 -5.49
C LYS A 187 9.20 -5.06 -4.58
N GLY A 188 10.45 -4.62 -4.76
CA GLY A 188 11.60 -5.10 -3.97
C GLY A 188 12.29 -6.37 -4.49
N LYS A 189 11.84 -6.97 -5.62
CA LYS A 189 12.59 -8.03 -6.31
C LYS A 189 13.36 -7.43 -7.49
N LYS A 190 14.68 -7.63 -7.53
CA LYS A 190 15.55 -7.24 -8.66
C LYS A 190 15.69 -8.40 -9.64
N ASN A 191 15.82 -8.09 -10.94
CA ASN A 191 16.30 -9.07 -11.91
C ASN A 191 17.82 -9.15 -11.79
N SER A 192 18.33 -10.29 -11.31
CA SER A 192 19.71 -10.67 -11.53
C SER A 192 19.82 -11.26 -12.93
N ALA A 193 20.03 -10.42 -13.95
CA ALA A 193 20.36 -10.90 -15.29
C ALA A 193 21.55 -10.10 -15.83
N CYS A 194 22.62 -10.84 -16.12
CA CYS A 194 23.94 -10.41 -16.60
C CYS A 194 23.91 -9.70 -17.95
#